data_AF-A0A968T884-F1
#
_entry.id   AF-A0A968T884-F1
#
_cell.length_a   1.000
_cell.length_b   1.000
_cell.length_c   1.000
_cell.angle_alpha   90.00
_cell.angle_beta   90.00
_cell.angle_gamma   90.00
#
_symmetry.space_group_name_H-M   'P 1'
#
loop_
_entity.id
_entity.type
_entity.pdbx_description
1 polymer ?
#
loop_
_entity_poly.entity_id
_entity_poly.type
_entity_poly.pdbx_seq_one_letter_code
_entity_poly.pdbx_strand_id
1 'polypeptide(L)'
;MFTIHIHGFIQLQNSTLNFFKYLTYTSAYTFGANQYLYQEFTPKRPEPGKPNNENNRYQESTNAFNWLWENTLSFNKSFGKHNVTLLGGYSASYRKNKGFGLRVYGFNSEDEFARNIVNGNDWNKSKPWEDVSEIAYTSYFSRFSYAFADRYFVTASIRRDATSKLYKENNSGVFPAVSAAWKISSEPFFNALNLSFIDMFKLRASWGQIGNVNSVPNYSSVVKLVSQRETMLGNPALRNSGLGLETIPNLDLTWETSEQTDFGADFDLFNGKVSVTTDYYIKYTKNLIDKIPIASTAGVMVSPYGNIGKVKNQGFEFSASYNGNIGELNYKVGGNFSTLNSEVQDLGSRTLYPNDIKVRGVLSPIYSSVGQPWYSYYLIKSDGIFQTDAEANEHVDKTGKRIQPNAKAGDLKFIDKNGDGIINDNDREFMGNAMPNVTFGFNAYISYRGLDFSVLFQGISGAKIFNAFKSTTLTASEQGYNMSKDILGAWSSSKYWLF
;
A
#
# COMPACT_ATOMS: atom_id res chain seq x y z
N MET A 1 -12.55 -15.54 -23.74
CA MET A 1 -11.76 -14.39 -23.24
C MET A 1 -10.38 -14.52 -23.87
N PHE A 2 -9.98 -13.56 -24.70
CA PHE A 2 -8.66 -13.56 -25.34
C PHE A 2 -7.98 -12.24 -24.98
N THR A 3 -6.73 -12.31 -24.52
CA THR A 3 -5.97 -11.13 -24.11
C THR A 3 -4.60 -11.22 -24.74
N ILE A 4 -4.25 -10.22 -25.55
CA ILE A 4 -2.92 -10.11 -26.16
C ILE A 4 -2.19 -8.99 -25.45
N HIS A 5 -1.02 -9.31 -24.90
CA HIS A 5 -0.09 -8.33 -24.38
C HIS A 5 1.14 -8.30 -25.29
N ILE A 6 1.39 -7.15 -25.92
CA ILE A 6 2.64 -6.93 -26.65
C ILE A 6 3.49 -5.98 -25.78
N HIS A 7 4.56 -6.53 -25.23
CA HIS A 7 5.55 -5.78 -24.45
C HIS A 7 6.78 -5.54 -25.32
N GLY A 8 7.11 -4.27 -25.58
CA GLY A 8 8.33 -3.88 -26.25
C GLY A 8 9.17 -2.99 -25.35
N PHE A 9 10.30 -3.50 -24.86
CA PHE A 9 11.35 -2.69 -24.24
C PHE A 9 12.50 -2.59 -25.23
N ILE A 10 12.79 -1.37 -25.68
CA ILE A 10 13.94 -1.10 -26.53
C ILE A 10 14.82 -0.09 -25.77
N GLN A 11 15.92 -0.58 -25.19
CA GLN A 11 16.96 0.29 -24.64
C GLN A 11 17.86 0.73 -25.79
N LEU A 12 17.75 2.00 -26.20
CA LEU A 12 18.62 2.56 -27.21
C LEU A 12 19.53 3.60 -26.56
N GLN A 13 20.81 3.19 -26.45
CA GLN A 13 21.98 4.05 -26.27
C GLN A 13 22.30 4.48 -24.82
N ASN A 14 23.27 3.77 -24.24
CA ASN A 14 24.08 4.26 -23.12
C ASN A 14 25.35 4.88 -23.71
N SER A 15 25.53 6.19 -23.56
CA SER A 15 26.77 6.87 -23.95
C SER A 15 27.56 7.22 -22.70
N THR A 16 28.75 6.66 -22.57
CA THR A 16 29.68 6.96 -21.47
C THR A 16 30.90 7.68 -22.02
N LEU A 17 31.21 8.85 -21.46
CA LEU A 17 32.38 9.64 -21.82
C LEU A 17 33.25 9.83 -20.58
N ASN A 18 34.53 9.50 -20.69
CA ASN A 18 35.52 9.73 -19.63
C ASN A 18 36.32 10.99 -19.99
N PHE A 19 35.96 12.13 -19.40
CA PHE A 19 36.63 13.41 -19.68
C PHE A 19 38.01 13.49 -19.03
N PHE A 20 38.16 12.92 -17.83
CA PHE A 20 39.43 12.81 -17.10
C PHE A 20 39.50 11.45 -16.40
N LYS A 21 40.69 11.06 -15.92
CA LYS A 21 40.94 9.79 -15.21
C LYS A 21 39.93 9.48 -14.09
N TYR A 22 39.37 10.52 -13.48
CA TYR A 22 38.47 10.42 -12.32
C TYR A 22 37.04 10.92 -12.60
N LEU A 23 36.73 11.37 -13.81
CA LEU A 23 35.46 12.01 -14.15
C LEU A 23 34.78 11.27 -15.30
N THR A 24 33.61 10.70 -15.02
CA THR A 24 32.79 9.94 -15.96
C THR A 24 31.43 10.61 -16.12
N TYR A 25 31.06 10.88 -17.36
CA TYR A 25 29.71 11.29 -17.74
C TYR A 25 28.97 10.11 -18.37
N THR A 26 27.73 9.91 -17.97
CA THR A 26 26.84 8.90 -18.55
C THR A 26 25.50 9.54 -18.89
N SER A 27 25.06 9.35 -20.13
CA SER A 27 23.69 9.65 -20.57
C SER A 27 23.01 8.35 -20.98
N ALA A 28 21.83 8.10 -20.43
CA ALA A 28 20.99 6.95 -20.73
C ALA A 28 19.59 7.43 -21.11
N TYR A 29 19.10 7.00 -22.27
CA TYR A 29 17.73 7.22 -22.71
C TYR A 29 17.03 5.88 -22.90
N THR A 30 15.88 5.70 -22.25
CA THR A 30 15.07 4.50 -22.36
C THR A 30 13.66 4.90 -22.73
N PHE A 31 13.03 4.18 -23.67
CA PHE A 31 11.60 4.31 -23.93
C PHE A 31 10.94 2.94 -23.99
N GLY A 32 9.66 2.92 -23.68
CA GLY A 32 8.81 1.74 -23.72
C GLY A 32 7.48 2.08 -24.33
N ALA A 33 6.94 1.13 -25.08
CA ALA A 33 5.58 1.17 -25.58
C ALA A 33 4.90 -0.16 -25.25
N ASN A 34 3.71 -0.08 -24.67
CA ASN A 34 2.88 -1.23 -24.36
C ASN A 34 1.53 -1.03 -25.02
N GLN A 35 1.05 -2.08 -25.70
CA GLN A 35 -0.29 -2.12 -26.25
C GLN A 35 -1.06 -3.28 -25.62
N TYR A 36 -2.25 -2.95 -25.16
CA TYR A 36 -3.22 -3.87 -24.60
C TYR A 36 -4.47 -3.85 -25.48
N LEU A 37 -4.92 -5.04 -25.88
CA LEU A 37 -6.19 -5.26 -26.57
C LEU A 37 -6.98 -6.29 -25.78
N TYR A 38 -8.20 -5.91 -25.39
CA TYR A 38 -9.13 -6.79 -24.71
C TYR A 38 -10.44 -6.89 -25.47
N GLN A 39 -10.92 -8.13 -25.56
CA GLN A 39 -12.18 -8.46 -26.20
C GLN A 39 -12.94 -9.46 -25.36
N GLU A 40 -14.20 -9.12 -25.09
CA GLU A 40 -15.13 -9.93 -24.33
C GLU A 40 -16.43 -10.07 -25.11
N PHE A 41 -16.96 -11.28 -25.18
CA PHE A 41 -18.34 -11.50 -25.57
C PHE A 41 -19.09 -12.11 -24.38
N THR A 42 -20.18 -11.47 -23.98
CA THR A 42 -21.11 -11.99 -22.99
C THR A 42 -22.28 -12.63 -23.72
N PRO A 43 -22.47 -13.97 -23.64
CA PRO A 43 -23.63 -14.64 -24.23
C PRO A 43 -24.89 -14.39 -23.38
N LYS A 44 -26.04 -14.74 -23.95
CA LYS A 44 -27.29 -14.84 -23.21
C LYS A 44 -27.19 -15.97 -22.18
N ARG A 45 -27.77 -15.74 -20.99
CA ARG A 45 -27.95 -16.71 -19.91
C ARG A 45 -29.42 -16.71 -19.51
N PRO A 46 -30.30 -17.47 -20.20
CA PRO A 46 -31.72 -17.48 -19.92
C PRO A 46 -32.09 -18.23 -18.62
N GLU A 47 -31.15 -18.96 -18.02
CA GLU A 47 -31.39 -19.81 -16.86
C GLU A 47 -31.86 -18.99 -15.63
N PRO A 48 -32.82 -19.53 -14.85
CA PRO A 48 -33.30 -18.89 -13.64
C PRO A 48 -32.20 -18.77 -12.57
N GLY A 49 -32.31 -17.75 -11.71
CA GLY A 49 -31.35 -17.46 -10.65
C GLY A 49 -30.61 -16.15 -10.84
N LYS A 50 -30.40 -15.71 -12.09
CA LYS A 50 -30.04 -14.34 -12.50
C LYS A 50 -30.05 -14.24 -14.04
N PRO A 51 -31.21 -14.31 -14.71
CA PRO A 51 -31.21 -14.38 -16.17
C PRO A 51 -30.62 -13.10 -16.80
N ASN A 52 -29.89 -13.27 -17.90
CA ASN A 52 -29.47 -12.20 -18.80
C ASN A 52 -29.88 -12.56 -20.22
N ASN A 53 -30.93 -11.93 -20.74
CA ASN A 53 -31.50 -12.26 -22.05
C ASN A 53 -30.83 -11.48 -23.20
N GLU A 54 -29.74 -10.78 -22.92
CA GLU A 54 -29.05 -9.96 -23.89
C GLU A 54 -27.57 -10.33 -23.97
N ASN A 55 -27.10 -10.51 -25.19
CA ASN A 55 -25.69 -10.67 -25.49
C ASN A 55 -25.05 -9.34 -25.87
N ASN A 56 -23.74 -9.25 -25.66
CA ASN A 56 -22.98 -8.07 -26.02
C ASN A 56 -21.52 -8.41 -26.29
N ARG A 57 -20.86 -7.55 -27.06
CA ARG A 57 -19.41 -7.57 -27.25
C ARG A 57 -18.82 -6.28 -26.72
N TYR A 58 -17.78 -6.41 -25.92
CA TYR A 58 -16.94 -5.32 -25.47
C TYR A 58 -15.56 -5.42 -26.10
N GLN A 59 -15.04 -4.30 -26.55
CA GLN A 59 -13.67 -4.19 -27.05
C GLN A 59 -13.04 -2.92 -26.53
N GLU A 60 -11.82 -3.03 -26.03
CA GLU A 60 -11.01 -1.89 -25.62
C GLU A 60 -9.56 -2.04 -26.08
N SER A 61 -8.94 -0.90 -26.33
CA SER A 61 -7.52 -0.79 -26.63
C SER A 61 -6.90 0.27 -25.74
N THR A 62 -5.81 -0.10 -25.08
CA THR A 62 -5.01 0.82 -24.27
C THR A 62 -3.57 0.81 -24.77
N ASN A 63 -3.03 2.00 -25.02
CA ASN A 63 -1.64 2.21 -25.37
C ASN A 63 -0.96 3.01 -24.27
N ALA A 64 0.18 2.52 -23.77
CA ALA A 64 1.04 3.24 -22.85
C ALA A 64 2.38 3.50 -23.53
N PHE A 65 2.81 4.75 -23.56
CA PHE A 65 4.13 5.17 -24.02
C PHE A 65 4.84 5.85 -22.86
N ASN A 66 6.09 5.49 -22.62
CA ASN A 66 6.91 6.10 -21.58
C ASN A 66 8.34 6.26 -22.02
N TRP A 67 9.02 7.27 -21.48
CA TRP A 67 10.47 7.42 -21.60
C TRP A 67 11.10 7.94 -20.31
N LEU A 68 12.38 7.65 -20.16
CA LEU A 68 13.25 8.07 -19.08
C LEU A 68 14.58 8.52 -19.69
N TRP A 69 15.02 9.72 -19.33
CA TRP A 69 16.29 10.27 -19.74
C TRP A 69 17.09 10.67 -18.51
N GLU A 70 18.26 10.04 -18.33
CA GLU A 70 19.14 10.28 -17.19
C GLU A 70 20.52 10.71 -17.66
N ASN A 71 21.02 11.79 -17.06
CA ASN A 71 22.35 12.30 -17.31
C ASN A 71 23.06 12.42 -15.96
N THR A 72 24.20 11.77 -15.82
CA THR A 72 24.97 11.76 -14.57
C THR A 72 26.42 12.10 -14.82
N LEU A 73 27.00 12.86 -13.91
CA LEU A 73 28.41 13.16 -13.83
C LEU A 73 28.95 12.59 -12.52
N SER A 74 29.92 11.69 -12.61
CA SER A 74 30.50 10.96 -11.49
C SER A 74 31.99 11.26 -11.38
N PHE A 75 32.43 11.72 -10.22
CA PHE A 75 33.82 11.94 -9.86
C PHE A 75 34.24 10.95 -8.78
N ASN A 76 35.29 10.17 -9.00
CA ASN A 76 35.80 9.19 -8.05
C ASN A 76 37.31 9.32 -7.91
N LYS A 77 37.79 9.66 -6.71
CA LYS A 77 39.22 9.85 -6.45
C LYS A 77 39.64 9.26 -5.11
N SER A 78 40.68 8.43 -5.15
CA SER A 78 41.38 7.92 -3.98
C SER A 78 42.74 8.62 -3.85
N PHE A 79 43.07 9.09 -2.66
CA PHE A 79 44.36 9.72 -2.38
C PHE A 79 44.77 9.47 -0.92
N GLY A 80 45.96 8.88 -0.72
CA GLY A 80 46.38 8.44 0.61
C GLY A 80 45.33 7.52 1.25
N LYS A 81 44.80 7.94 2.40
CA LYS A 81 43.74 7.22 3.13
C LYS A 81 42.32 7.72 2.80
N HIS A 82 42.17 8.64 1.85
CA HIS A 82 40.90 9.27 1.52
C HIS A 82 40.30 8.66 0.25
N ASN A 83 39.01 8.37 0.28
CA ASN A 83 38.22 8.06 -0.91
C ASN A 83 37.06 9.05 -1.00
N VAL A 84 36.96 9.75 -2.12
CA VAL A 84 35.91 10.74 -2.39
C VAL A 84 35.16 10.33 -3.65
N THR A 85 33.83 10.26 -3.52
CA THR A 85 32.90 10.09 -4.64
C THR A 85 31.90 11.24 -4.65
N LEU A 86 31.75 11.90 -5.79
CA LEU A 86 30.72 12.91 -6.02
C LEU A 86 29.94 12.54 -7.26
N LEU A 87 28.63 12.49 -7.15
CA LEU A 87 27.70 12.25 -8.26
C LEU A 87 26.76 13.44 -8.36
N GLY A 88 26.61 14.02 -9.54
CA GLY A 88 25.53 14.96 -9.85
C GLY A 88 24.73 14.43 -11.03
N GLY A 89 23.43 14.67 -11.07
CA GLY A 89 22.61 14.20 -12.18
C GLY A 89 21.29 14.92 -12.37
N TYR A 90 20.76 14.75 -13.57
CA TYR A 90 19.45 15.20 -14.02
C TYR A 90 18.68 14.01 -14.57
N SER A 91 17.43 13.85 -14.15
CA SER A 91 16.53 12.81 -14.63
C SER A 91 15.21 13.44 -15.07
N ALA A 92 14.71 13.03 -16.22
CA ALA A 92 13.41 13.42 -16.74
C ALA A 92 12.65 12.17 -17.17
N SER A 93 11.37 12.08 -16.83
CA SER A 93 10.52 10.99 -17.29
C SER A 93 9.16 11.51 -17.73
N TYR A 94 8.55 10.75 -18.63
CA TYR A 94 7.22 11.02 -19.13
C TYR A 94 6.50 9.71 -19.38
N ARG A 95 5.21 9.69 -19.09
CA ARG A 95 4.32 8.58 -19.39
C ARG A 95 3.00 9.13 -19.92
N LYS A 96 2.57 8.59 -21.05
CA LYS A 96 1.25 8.80 -21.63
C LYS A 96 0.52 7.48 -21.69
N ASN A 97 -0.69 7.41 -21.13
CA ASN A 97 -1.61 6.32 -21.38
C ASN A 97 -2.81 6.87 -22.17
N LYS A 98 -3.23 6.16 -23.20
CA LYS A 98 -4.46 6.43 -23.94
C LYS A 98 -5.26 5.14 -24.06
N GLY A 99 -6.47 5.14 -23.55
CA GLY A 99 -7.42 4.04 -23.66
C GLY A 99 -8.67 4.48 -24.42
N PHE A 100 -9.26 3.57 -25.17
CA PHE A 100 -10.63 3.71 -25.63
C PHE A 100 -11.32 2.35 -25.58
N GLY A 101 -12.63 2.36 -25.39
CA GLY A 101 -13.43 1.14 -25.44
C GLY A 101 -14.88 1.41 -25.77
N LEU A 102 -15.54 0.36 -26.25
CA LEU A 102 -16.95 0.42 -26.61
C LEU A 102 -17.62 -0.94 -26.42
N ARG A 103 -18.94 -0.90 -26.17
CA ARG A 103 -19.78 -2.07 -25.99
C ARG A 103 -20.98 -1.99 -26.94
N VAL A 104 -21.24 -3.07 -27.66
CA VAL A 104 -22.39 -3.20 -28.59
C VAL A 104 -23.23 -4.40 -28.16
N TYR A 105 -24.55 -4.30 -28.31
CA TYR A 105 -25.51 -5.30 -27.86
C TYR A 105 -26.30 -5.91 -29.03
N GLY A 106 -26.98 -7.02 -28.75
CA GLY A 106 -28.03 -7.55 -29.62
C GLY A 106 -27.50 -8.27 -30.86
N PHE A 107 -26.62 -9.24 -30.69
CA PHE A 107 -26.13 -10.12 -31.75
C PHE A 107 -27.16 -11.22 -32.09
N ASN A 108 -27.37 -11.44 -33.40
CA ASN A 108 -28.30 -12.45 -33.92
C ASN A 108 -27.78 -13.90 -33.75
N SER A 109 -26.47 -14.10 -33.77
CA SER A 109 -25.80 -15.38 -33.47
C SER A 109 -24.67 -15.16 -32.45
N GLU A 110 -24.49 -16.14 -31.56
CA GLU A 110 -23.43 -16.16 -30.53
C GLU A 110 -22.20 -16.97 -30.96
N ASP A 111 -22.21 -17.52 -32.18
CA ASP A 111 -21.12 -18.29 -32.76
C ASP A 111 -19.89 -17.42 -33.01
N GLU A 112 -18.70 -17.97 -32.82
CA GLU A 112 -17.45 -17.21 -32.83
C GLU A 112 -17.24 -16.34 -34.07
N PHE A 113 -17.54 -16.86 -35.24
CA PHE A 113 -17.41 -16.15 -36.51
C PHE A 113 -18.39 -14.97 -36.67
N ALA A 114 -19.54 -15.03 -35.99
CA ALA A 114 -20.61 -14.04 -36.10
C ALA A 114 -20.47 -12.90 -35.08
N ARG A 115 -19.62 -13.05 -34.07
CA ARG A 115 -19.49 -12.10 -32.96
C ARG A 115 -18.75 -10.81 -33.30
N ASN A 116 -18.33 -10.55 -34.54
CA ASN A 116 -17.60 -9.31 -34.89
C ASN A 116 -18.38 -8.06 -34.50
N ILE A 117 -17.72 -7.03 -33.97
CA ILE A 117 -18.38 -5.90 -33.31
C ILE A 117 -19.41 -5.17 -34.21
N VAL A 118 -19.17 -5.18 -35.52
CA VAL A 118 -20.07 -4.62 -36.55
C VAL A 118 -21.41 -5.35 -36.68
N ASN A 119 -21.51 -6.59 -36.20
CA ASN A 119 -22.73 -7.41 -36.26
C ASN A 119 -23.68 -7.19 -35.07
N GLY A 120 -23.31 -6.32 -34.11
CA GLY A 120 -24.20 -5.92 -33.03
C GLY A 120 -25.26 -4.91 -33.52
N ASN A 121 -26.49 -5.06 -33.06
CA ASN A 121 -27.64 -4.29 -33.56
C ASN A 121 -27.96 -3.03 -32.73
N ASP A 122 -27.49 -2.94 -31.47
CA ASP A 122 -27.75 -1.79 -30.60
C ASP A 122 -26.45 -1.12 -30.13
N TRP A 123 -26.21 0.07 -30.69
CA TRP A 123 -25.08 0.95 -30.42
C TRP A 123 -25.41 2.11 -29.47
N ASN A 124 -26.69 2.29 -29.13
CA ASN A 124 -27.17 3.41 -28.31
C ASN A 124 -27.22 3.05 -26.83
N LYS A 125 -27.22 1.74 -26.49
CA LYS A 125 -27.28 1.25 -25.11
C LYS A 125 -26.04 1.56 -24.27
N SER A 126 -24.88 1.75 -24.90
CA SER A 126 -23.63 2.14 -24.24
C SER A 126 -22.92 3.20 -25.05
N LYS A 127 -22.51 4.28 -24.39
CA LYS A 127 -21.57 5.23 -24.98
C LYS A 127 -20.16 4.62 -25.02
N PRO A 128 -19.34 4.94 -26.03
CA PRO A 128 -17.92 4.67 -25.98
C PRO A 128 -17.27 5.51 -24.88
N TRP A 129 -16.10 5.07 -24.41
CA TRP A 129 -15.26 5.84 -23.50
C TRP A 129 -13.89 6.08 -24.12
N GLU A 130 -13.27 7.20 -23.75
CA GLU A 130 -11.87 7.50 -24.00
C GLU A 130 -11.27 8.01 -22.68
N ASP A 131 -10.06 7.53 -22.36
CA ASP A 131 -9.25 8.10 -21.29
C ASP A 131 -7.86 8.43 -21.81
N VAL A 132 -7.36 9.60 -21.41
CA VAL A 132 -6.01 10.05 -21.73
C VAL A 132 -5.37 10.57 -20.46
N SER A 133 -4.24 10.00 -20.06
CA SER A 133 -3.45 10.45 -18.93
C SER A 133 -2.00 10.67 -19.31
N GLU A 134 -1.43 11.76 -18.79
CA GLU A 134 -0.06 12.18 -19.02
C GLU A 134 0.56 12.57 -17.69
N ILE A 135 1.75 12.03 -17.42
CA ILE A 135 2.51 12.27 -16.20
C ILE A 135 3.94 12.56 -16.60
N ALA A 136 4.52 13.62 -16.05
CA ALA A 136 5.92 13.96 -16.21
C ALA A 136 6.59 14.16 -14.86
N TYR A 137 7.86 13.79 -14.77
CA TYR A 137 8.73 14.11 -13.66
C TYR A 137 10.04 14.73 -14.16
N THR A 138 10.57 15.67 -13.38
CA THR A 138 11.93 16.17 -13.56
C THR A 138 12.64 16.23 -12.22
N SER A 139 13.92 15.91 -12.22
CA SER A 139 14.69 15.70 -11.00
C SER A 139 16.11 16.19 -11.16
N TYR A 140 16.60 16.91 -10.16
CA TYR A 140 18.01 17.23 -9.99
C TYR A 140 18.50 16.55 -8.73
N PHE A 141 19.63 15.87 -8.79
CA PHE A 141 20.15 15.14 -7.64
C PHE A 141 21.66 15.23 -7.55
N SER A 142 22.15 15.17 -6.32
CA SER A 142 23.58 15.10 -6.02
C SER A 142 23.81 14.16 -4.84
N ARG A 143 24.92 13.43 -4.88
CA ARG A 143 25.36 12.54 -3.81
C ARG A 143 26.87 12.68 -3.62
N PHE A 144 27.26 13.00 -2.41
CA PHE A 144 28.64 13.01 -1.95
C PHE A 144 28.86 11.81 -1.02
N SER A 145 29.95 11.07 -1.23
CA SER A 145 30.38 9.98 -0.35
C SER A 145 31.86 10.14 -0.05
N TYR A 146 32.23 9.98 1.22
CA TYR A 146 33.59 10.10 1.70
C TYR A 146 33.91 8.95 2.64
N ALA A 147 35.06 8.32 2.43
CA ALA A 147 35.61 7.34 3.35
C ALA A 147 37.04 7.73 3.74
N PHE A 148 37.33 7.68 5.03
CA PHE A 148 38.67 7.92 5.56
C PHE A 148 39.21 6.67 6.26
N ALA A 149 40.37 6.21 5.80
CA ALA A 149 41.19 5.16 6.40
C ALA A 149 40.44 3.84 6.69
N ASP A 150 39.41 3.53 5.89
CA ASP A 150 38.50 2.39 6.13
C ASP A 150 37.90 2.37 7.55
N ARG A 151 37.64 3.56 8.11
CA ARG A 151 37.14 3.76 9.47
C ARG A 151 35.87 4.59 9.52
N TYR A 152 35.91 5.77 8.91
CA TYR A 152 34.78 6.70 8.93
C TYR A 152 34.21 6.84 7.53
N PHE A 153 32.92 6.67 7.42
CA PHE A 153 32.17 6.76 6.17
C PHE A 153 31.08 7.80 6.36
N VAL A 154 30.98 8.75 5.43
CA VAL A 154 29.90 9.74 5.40
C VAL A 154 29.33 9.77 4.00
N THR A 155 28.01 9.73 3.89
CA THR A 155 27.29 9.97 2.64
C THR A 155 26.27 11.06 2.87
N ALA A 156 26.19 12.03 1.97
CA ALA A 156 25.13 13.02 1.94
C ALA A 156 24.55 13.07 0.54
N SER A 157 23.24 13.23 0.43
CA SER A 157 22.56 13.42 -0.84
C SER A 157 21.46 14.45 -0.72
N ILE A 158 21.20 15.14 -1.82
CA ILE A 158 20.07 16.04 -1.96
C ILE A 158 19.43 15.80 -3.32
N ARG A 159 18.10 15.77 -3.33
CA ARG A 159 17.32 15.62 -4.55
C ARG A 159 16.19 16.63 -4.57
N ARG A 160 16.01 17.33 -5.69
CA ARG A 160 14.82 18.14 -5.97
C ARG A 160 14.02 17.46 -7.06
N ASP A 161 12.82 17.02 -6.73
CA ASP A 161 11.89 16.38 -7.67
C ASP A 161 10.71 17.30 -7.95
N ALA A 162 10.25 17.30 -9.20
CA ALA A 162 9.04 17.98 -9.64
C ALA A 162 8.13 17.01 -10.42
N THR A 163 6.82 17.20 -10.31
CA THR A 163 5.81 16.35 -10.96
C THR A 163 4.75 17.17 -11.68
N SER A 164 4.18 16.65 -12.77
CA SER A 164 3.03 17.28 -13.44
C SER A 164 1.69 17.07 -12.72
N LYS A 165 1.64 16.25 -11.67
CA LYS A 165 0.40 15.94 -10.93
C LYS A 165 -0.08 17.06 -10.02
N LEU A 166 0.83 17.92 -9.61
CA LEU A 166 0.61 19.00 -8.65
C LEU A 166 0.58 20.36 -9.35
N TYR A 167 -0.01 21.35 -8.69
CA TYR A 167 -0.04 22.72 -9.20
C TYR A 167 1.36 23.29 -9.35
N LYS A 168 1.60 24.09 -10.40
CA LYS A 168 2.93 24.58 -10.81
C LYS A 168 3.75 25.23 -9.69
N GLU A 169 3.10 25.84 -8.71
CA GLU A 169 3.75 26.55 -7.59
C GLU A 169 4.14 25.59 -6.45
N ASN A 170 3.47 24.45 -6.34
CA ASN A 170 3.66 23.44 -5.29
C ASN A 170 4.20 22.11 -5.83
N ASN A 171 4.58 22.06 -7.10
CA ASN A 171 4.88 20.81 -7.78
C ASN A 171 6.26 20.23 -7.51
N SER A 172 7.12 20.93 -6.79
CA SER A 172 8.48 20.49 -6.48
C SER A 172 8.73 20.32 -5.00
N GLY A 173 9.48 19.29 -4.63
CA GLY A 173 9.97 19.04 -3.27
C GLY A 173 11.48 18.83 -3.23
N VAL A 174 12.10 19.14 -2.08
CA VAL A 174 13.54 18.92 -1.83
C VAL A 174 13.70 17.89 -0.73
N PHE A 175 14.49 16.87 -0.99
CA PHE A 175 14.61 15.65 -0.20
C PHE A 175 16.09 15.39 0.12
N PRO A 176 16.60 15.91 1.25
CA PRO A 176 17.95 15.65 1.72
C PRO A 176 18.04 14.31 2.46
N ALA A 177 19.24 13.73 2.46
CA ALA A 177 19.59 12.60 3.32
C ALA A 177 21.08 12.64 3.68
N VAL A 178 21.40 12.14 4.87
CA VAL A 178 22.76 11.99 5.38
C VAL A 178 22.89 10.66 6.11
N SER A 179 24.02 10.00 5.94
CA SER A 179 24.38 8.82 6.72
C SER A 179 25.85 8.88 7.11
N ALA A 180 26.14 8.32 8.28
CA ALA A 180 27.49 8.14 8.77
C ALA A 180 27.66 6.71 9.29
N ALA A 181 28.84 6.15 9.11
CA ALA A 181 29.22 4.89 9.70
C ALA A 181 30.64 4.96 10.27
N TRP A 182 30.84 4.28 11.39
CA TRP A 182 32.14 4.15 12.05
C TRP A 182 32.45 2.67 12.24
N LYS A 183 33.45 2.18 11.51
CA LYS A 183 33.99 0.84 11.64
C LYS A 183 34.99 0.82 12.80
N ILE A 184 34.47 0.53 13.99
CA ILE A 184 35.21 0.52 15.25
C ILE A 184 36.30 -0.55 15.22
N SER A 185 36.08 -1.69 14.55
CA SER A 185 37.10 -2.75 14.45
C SER A 185 38.36 -2.33 13.67
N SER A 186 38.31 -1.24 12.91
CA SER A 186 39.48 -0.66 12.24
C SER A 186 40.29 0.30 13.13
N GLU A 187 39.91 0.49 14.39
CA GLU A 187 40.59 1.39 15.34
C GLU A 187 41.77 0.72 16.07
N PRO A 188 42.89 1.43 16.30
CA PRO A 188 44.03 0.87 17.04
C PRO A 188 43.68 0.40 18.45
N PHE A 189 42.80 1.12 19.15
CA PHE A 189 42.37 0.72 20.51
C PHE A 189 41.57 -0.58 20.50
N PHE A 190 40.75 -0.81 19.47
CA PHE A 190 39.95 -2.02 19.37
C PHE A 190 40.84 -3.23 19.13
N ASN A 191 41.85 -3.08 18.26
CA ASN A 191 42.88 -4.09 18.06
C ASN A 191 43.66 -4.38 19.35
N ALA A 192 43.91 -3.37 20.19
CA ALA A 192 44.57 -3.54 21.49
C ALA A 192 43.74 -4.34 22.51
N LEU A 193 42.41 -4.41 22.37
CA LEU A 193 41.55 -5.26 23.20
C LEU A 193 41.71 -6.75 22.88
N ASN A 194 42.33 -7.09 21.74
CA ASN A 194 42.62 -8.47 21.32
C ASN A 194 41.39 -9.40 21.31
N LEU A 195 40.23 -8.86 20.89
CA LEU A 195 38.96 -9.59 20.81
C LEU A 195 38.92 -10.43 19.53
N SER A 196 39.66 -11.55 19.51
CA SER A 196 39.82 -12.41 18.32
C SER A 196 38.53 -13.05 17.79
N PHE A 197 37.42 -12.93 18.51
CA PHE A 197 36.12 -13.43 18.09
C PHE A 197 35.30 -12.40 17.29
N ILE A 198 35.72 -11.13 17.25
CA ILE A 198 35.06 -10.06 16.48
C ILE A 198 35.93 -9.68 15.28
N ASP A 199 35.48 -9.99 14.08
CA ASP A 199 36.18 -9.67 12.83
C ASP A 199 35.83 -8.26 12.34
N MET A 200 34.55 -7.90 12.51
CA MET A 200 34.04 -6.59 12.11
C MET A 200 33.04 -6.09 13.14
N PHE A 201 33.18 -4.82 13.50
CA PHE A 201 32.19 -4.09 14.27
C PHE A 201 32.05 -2.69 13.70
N LYS A 202 30.83 -2.33 13.30
CA LYS A 202 30.52 -1.05 12.68
C LYS A 202 29.20 -0.50 13.22
N LEU A 203 29.22 0.76 13.62
CA LEU A 203 28.01 1.53 13.95
C LEU A 203 27.59 2.37 12.76
N ARG A 204 26.27 2.52 12.58
CA ARG A 204 25.64 3.30 11.51
C ARG A 204 24.58 4.23 12.11
N ALA A 205 24.47 5.41 11.53
CA ALA A 205 23.32 6.28 11.75
C ALA A 205 22.96 6.96 10.43
N SER A 206 21.67 7.13 10.18
CA SER A 206 21.20 7.87 9.01
C SER A 206 19.92 8.65 9.28
N TRP A 207 19.74 9.72 8.52
CA TRP A 207 18.55 10.53 8.48
C TRP A 207 18.27 10.92 7.03
N GLY A 208 17.01 10.87 6.59
CA GLY A 208 16.67 11.34 5.26
C GLY A 208 15.19 11.50 5.01
N GLN A 209 14.87 12.22 3.94
CA GLN A 209 13.53 12.49 3.48
C GLN A 209 13.31 11.91 2.08
N ILE A 210 12.10 11.43 1.82
CA ILE A 210 11.65 10.93 0.51
C ILE A 210 10.25 11.47 0.24
N GLY A 211 10.04 12.03 -0.95
CA GLY A 211 8.75 12.51 -1.42
C GLY A 211 7.89 11.41 -2.06
N ASN A 212 6.58 11.49 -1.84
CA ASN A 212 5.57 10.61 -2.44
C ASN A 212 4.39 11.43 -2.98
N VAL A 213 3.96 11.12 -4.20
CA VAL A 213 2.77 11.68 -4.87
C VAL A 213 1.97 10.59 -5.58
N ASN A 214 2.17 9.32 -5.22
CA ASN A 214 1.50 8.20 -5.89
C ASN A 214 -0.01 8.21 -5.66
N SER A 215 -0.46 8.62 -4.46
CA SER A 215 -1.88 8.76 -4.11
C SER A 215 -2.57 9.92 -4.82
N VAL A 216 -1.82 10.89 -5.35
CA VAL A 216 -2.37 12.04 -6.09
C VAL A 216 -2.89 11.58 -7.45
N PRO A 217 -4.20 11.76 -7.75
CA PRO A 217 -4.74 11.52 -9.08
C PRO A 217 -4.08 12.40 -10.14
N ASN A 218 -4.07 11.93 -11.38
CA ASN A 218 -3.64 12.75 -12.50
C ASN A 218 -4.56 13.97 -12.63
N TYR A 219 -3.97 15.13 -12.93
CA TYR A 219 -4.71 16.39 -13.13
C TYR A 219 -5.46 16.90 -11.89
N SER A 220 -4.97 16.61 -10.68
CA SER A 220 -5.58 17.10 -9.43
C SER A 220 -5.67 18.63 -9.34
N SER A 221 -4.78 19.36 -10.03
CA SER A 221 -4.80 20.82 -10.13
C SER A 221 -5.52 21.35 -11.38
N VAL A 222 -5.89 20.48 -12.34
CA VAL A 222 -6.56 20.82 -13.60
C VAL A 222 -7.69 19.81 -13.84
N VAL A 223 -8.73 19.88 -13.01
CA VAL A 223 -9.82 18.90 -13.00
C VAL A 223 -10.56 18.93 -14.33
N LYS A 224 -10.68 17.75 -14.96
CA LYS A 224 -11.40 17.59 -16.22
C LYS A 224 -12.91 17.69 -15.98
N LEU A 225 -13.62 18.21 -16.99
CA LEU A 225 -15.08 18.13 -17.03
C LEU A 225 -15.51 16.70 -17.39
N VAL A 226 -16.56 16.21 -16.72
CA VAL A 226 -17.15 14.90 -16.99
C VAL A 226 -18.56 15.04 -17.57
N SER A 227 -18.88 14.18 -18.55
CA SER A 227 -20.15 14.20 -19.31
C SER A 227 -21.33 13.52 -18.59
N GLN A 228 -21.09 12.89 -17.43
CA GLN A 228 -22.08 12.09 -16.71
C GLN A 228 -23.05 12.92 -15.84
N ARG A 229 -23.16 14.24 -16.06
CA ARG A 229 -24.16 15.07 -15.37
C ARG A 229 -25.51 14.89 -16.06
N GLU A 230 -26.17 13.79 -15.75
CA GLU A 230 -27.55 13.54 -16.18
C GLU A 230 -28.51 14.09 -15.14
N THR A 231 -29.27 15.10 -15.54
CA THR A 231 -30.29 15.70 -14.70
C THR A 231 -31.62 15.72 -15.43
N MET A 232 -32.69 15.56 -14.68
CA MET A 232 -34.05 15.64 -15.19
C MET A 232 -34.50 17.09 -15.06
N LEU A 233 -34.56 17.82 -16.18
CA LEU A 233 -34.96 19.23 -16.22
C LEU A 233 -36.17 19.42 -17.15
N GLY A 234 -37.01 20.41 -16.83
CA GLY A 234 -38.17 20.80 -17.63
C GLY A 234 -39.49 20.14 -17.23
N ASN A 235 -40.56 20.49 -17.95
CA ASN A 235 -41.86 19.85 -17.89
C ASN A 235 -42.35 19.58 -19.34
N PRO A 236 -42.37 18.32 -19.81
CA PRO A 236 -42.06 17.09 -19.08
C PRO A 236 -40.58 17.00 -18.71
N ALA A 237 -40.26 16.22 -17.67
CA ALA A 237 -38.90 16.05 -17.20
C ALA A 237 -38.07 15.30 -18.27
N LEU A 238 -37.12 16.00 -18.89
CA LEU A 238 -36.24 15.44 -19.91
C LEU A 238 -34.87 15.14 -19.30
N ARG A 239 -34.28 14.00 -19.69
CA ARG A 239 -32.91 13.63 -19.32
C ARG A 239 -31.94 14.50 -20.12
N ASN A 240 -31.32 15.46 -19.43
CA ASN A 240 -30.35 16.38 -20.02
C ASN A 240 -28.93 15.96 -19.60
N SER A 241 -28.02 15.88 -20.57
CA SER A 241 -26.61 15.59 -20.34
C SER A 241 -25.82 16.90 -20.39
N GLY A 242 -25.08 17.21 -19.33
CA GLY A 242 -24.19 18.36 -19.26
C GLY A 242 -22.74 17.99 -18.97
N LEU A 243 -21.88 19.00 -19.00
CA LEU A 243 -20.52 18.92 -18.47
C LEU A 243 -20.48 19.53 -17.08
N GLY A 244 -19.76 18.89 -16.16
CA GLY A 244 -19.50 19.46 -14.84
C GLY A 244 -18.20 18.94 -14.24
N LEU A 245 -17.70 19.63 -13.22
CA LEU A 245 -16.54 19.16 -12.46
C LEU A 245 -16.93 17.97 -11.60
N GLU A 246 -16.10 16.93 -11.57
CA GLU A 246 -16.31 15.76 -10.71
C GLU A 246 -15.86 16.02 -9.26
N THR A 247 -14.81 16.84 -9.10
CA THR A 247 -14.17 17.27 -7.84
C THR A 247 -13.75 18.74 -7.94
N ILE A 248 -13.34 19.33 -6.81
CA ILE A 248 -12.74 20.68 -6.76
C ILE A 248 -11.23 20.57 -6.99
N PRO A 249 -10.59 21.44 -7.79
CA PRO A 249 -9.13 21.46 -7.90
C PRO A 249 -8.51 21.97 -6.59
N ASN A 250 -7.50 21.26 -6.09
CA ASN A 250 -6.72 21.71 -4.93
C ASN A 250 -5.35 22.21 -5.39
N LEU A 251 -5.16 23.53 -5.40
CA LEU A 251 -3.91 24.17 -5.80
C LEU A 251 -2.84 24.14 -4.70
N ASP A 252 -3.25 23.94 -3.45
CA ASP A 252 -2.40 23.90 -2.26
C ASP A 252 -1.88 22.48 -1.95
N LEU A 253 -2.23 21.49 -2.77
CA LEU A 253 -1.75 20.12 -2.59
C LEU A 253 -0.23 20.06 -2.80
N THR A 254 0.47 19.50 -1.81
CA THR A 254 1.93 19.33 -1.80
C THR A 254 2.33 17.86 -1.70
N TRP A 255 3.64 17.58 -1.80
CA TRP A 255 4.21 16.25 -1.63
C TRP A 255 3.96 15.67 -0.22
N GLU A 256 3.60 14.40 -0.16
CA GLU A 256 3.71 13.61 1.08
C GLU A 256 5.20 13.31 1.32
N THR A 257 5.68 13.50 2.54
CA THR A 257 7.12 13.34 2.85
C THR A 257 7.32 12.27 3.91
N SER A 258 8.03 11.21 3.55
CA SER A 258 8.54 10.22 4.49
C SER A 258 9.89 10.68 5.04
N GLU A 259 9.97 10.99 6.33
CA GLU A 259 11.20 11.32 7.04
C GLU A 259 11.60 10.16 7.94
N GLN A 260 12.81 9.63 7.77
CA GLN A 260 13.29 8.47 8.51
C GLN A 260 14.62 8.77 9.19
N THR A 261 14.72 8.34 10.45
CA THR A 261 15.98 8.23 11.19
C THR A 261 16.23 6.76 11.50
N ASP A 262 17.47 6.33 11.37
CA ASP A 262 17.87 4.94 11.57
C ASP A 262 19.20 4.87 12.31
N PHE A 263 19.28 3.96 13.28
CA PHE A 263 20.49 3.65 14.03
C PHE A 263 20.76 2.17 13.93
N GLY A 264 21.96 1.79 13.48
CA GLY A 264 22.30 0.40 13.23
C GLY A 264 23.66 -0.01 13.78
N ALA A 265 23.81 -1.31 14.01
CA ALA A 265 25.07 -1.93 14.36
C ALA A 265 25.23 -3.24 13.56
N ASP A 266 26.40 -3.40 12.96
CA ASP A 266 26.78 -4.59 12.20
C ASP A 266 27.98 -5.27 12.86
N PHE A 267 27.91 -6.60 12.97
CA PHE A 267 28.97 -7.45 13.51
C PHE A 267 29.24 -8.62 12.55
N ASP A 268 30.51 -8.90 12.31
CA ASP A 268 30.96 -10.20 11.81
C ASP A 268 31.84 -10.85 12.88
N LEU A 269 31.55 -12.10 13.22
CA LEU A 269 32.18 -12.84 14.31
C LEU A 269 32.71 -14.20 13.83
N PHE A 270 33.73 -14.68 14.53
CA PHE A 270 34.34 -16.00 14.36
C PHE A 270 34.86 -16.28 12.93
N ASN A 271 35.65 -15.36 12.37
CA ASN A 271 36.14 -15.36 11.00
C ASN A 271 35.00 -15.30 9.97
N GLY A 272 34.03 -14.42 10.20
CA GLY A 272 32.89 -14.19 9.29
C GLY A 272 31.87 -15.33 9.27
N LYS A 273 31.92 -16.24 10.25
CA LYS A 273 30.94 -17.32 10.36
C LYS A 273 29.60 -16.82 10.84
N VAL A 274 29.56 -15.88 11.79
CA VAL A 274 28.32 -15.28 12.28
C VAL A 274 28.27 -13.83 11.82
N SER A 275 27.22 -13.45 11.08
CA SER A 275 26.93 -12.04 10.77
C SER A 275 25.66 -11.62 11.50
N VAL A 276 25.71 -10.50 12.22
CA VAL A 276 24.57 -9.92 12.95
C VAL A 276 24.40 -8.47 12.53
N THR A 277 23.17 -8.10 12.19
CA THR A 277 22.78 -6.70 11.93
C THR A 277 21.56 -6.36 12.76
N THR A 278 21.62 -5.22 13.44
CA THR A 278 20.53 -4.68 14.24
C THR A 278 20.26 -3.24 13.83
N ASP A 279 19.00 -2.86 13.71
CA ASP A 279 18.59 -1.50 13.36
C ASP A 279 17.42 -1.07 14.25
N TYR A 280 17.38 0.22 14.60
CA TYR A 280 16.23 0.88 15.21
C TYR A 280 15.83 2.07 14.35
N TYR A 281 14.61 2.03 13.82
CA TYR A 281 14.12 3.04 12.90
C TYR A 281 12.96 3.84 13.50
N ILE A 282 12.90 5.12 13.14
CA ILE A 282 11.76 6.00 13.38
C ILE A 282 11.44 6.68 12.06
N LYS A 283 10.22 6.45 11.57
CA LYS A 283 9.70 7.00 10.32
C LYS A 283 8.46 7.84 10.58
N TYR A 284 8.46 9.07 10.09
CA TYR A 284 7.30 9.94 10.03
C TYR A 284 6.83 10.09 8.58
N THR A 285 5.59 9.74 8.30
CA THR A 285 4.90 10.19 7.09
C THR A 285 4.23 11.52 7.40
N LYS A 286 4.78 12.62 6.86
CA LYS A 286 4.26 13.98 7.00
C LYS A 286 3.41 14.33 5.78
N ASN A 287 2.41 15.19 5.98
CA ASN A 287 1.54 15.67 4.90
C ASN A 287 0.86 14.52 4.13
N LEU A 288 0.40 13.49 4.85
CA LEU A 288 -0.29 12.32 4.29
C LEU A 288 -1.36 12.76 3.28
N ILE A 289 -1.35 12.23 2.06
CA ILE A 289 -2.27 12.69 1.02
C ILE A 289 -3.52 11.82 0.97
N ASP A 290 -4.69 12.44 1.10
CA ASP A 290 -6.00 11.78 0.97
C ASP A 290 -7.14 12.77 0.68
N LYS A 291 -8.36 12.27 0.49
CA LYS A 291 -9.57 13.08 0.27
C LYS A 291 -9.91 13.95 1.47
N ILE A 292 -10.01 15.26 1.27
CA ILE A 292 -10.49 16.25 2.25
C ILE A 292 -12.03 16.18 2.33
N PRO A 293 -12.64 16.14 3.52
CA PRO A 293 -14.09 16.18 3.63
C PRO A 293 -14.63 17.53 3.14
N ILE A 294 -15.69 17.50 2.34
CA ILE A 294 -16.36 18.71 1.83
C ILE A 294 -17.83 18.69 2.23
N ALA A 295 -18.44 19.87 2.34
CA ALA A 295 -19.87 19.96 2.58
C ALA A 295 -20.66 19.36 1.41
N SER A 296 -21.80 18.74 1.68
CA SER A 296 -22.70 18.21 0.64
C SER A 296 -23.20 19.31 -0.31
N THR A 297 -23.20 20.56 0.15
CA THR A 297 -23.55 21.76 -0.65
C THR A 297 -22.44 22.22 -1.61
N ALA A 298 -21.26 21.59 -1.60
CA ALA A 298 -20.13 21.94 -2.48
C ALA A 298 -20.38 21.61 -3.97
N GLY A 299 -21.42 20.83 -4.29
CA GLY A 299 -21.87 20.60 -5.67
C GLY A 299 -20.99 19.66 -6.51
N VAL A 300 -20.04 18.95 -5.89
CA VAL A 300 -19.20 17.93 -6.54
C VAL A 300 -19.44 16.55 -5.91
N MET A 301 -19.21 15.47 -6.68
CA MET A 301 -19.49 14.10 -6.21
C MET A 301 -18.30 13.48 -5.49
N VAL A 302 -17.09 13.91 -5.86
CA VAL A 302 -15.84 13.39 -5.32
C VAL A 302 -15.16 14.48 -4.53
N SER A 303 -14.79 14.14 -3.30
CA SER A 303 -13.97 14.99 -2.44
C SER A 303 -12.58 15.20 -3.03
N PRO A 304 -12.02 16.43 -2.99
CA PRO A 304 -10.69 16.73 -3.50
C PRO A 304 -9.60 16.10 -2.63
N TYR A 305 -8.46 15.77 -3.22
CA TYR A 305 -7.28 15.32 -2.48
C TYR A 305 -6.56 16.49 -1.82
N GLY A 306 -5.96 16.25 -0.67
CA GLY A 306 -5.22 17.21 0.13
C GLY A 306 -4.25 16.54 1.10
N ASN A 307 -3.41 17.33 1.75
CA ASN A 307 -2.54 16.85 2.81
C ASN A 307 -3.34 16.83 4.13
N ILE A 308 -3.62 15.64 4.68
CA ILE A 308 -4.59 15.40 5.75
C ILE A 308 -3.99 14.90 7.06
N GLY A 309 -2.68 14.72 7.21
CA GLY A 309 -2.17 14.28 8.50
C GLY A 309 -0.74 13.79 8.57
N LYS A 310 -0.45 13.15 9.70
CA LYS A 310 0.88 12.64 10.06
C LYS A 310 0.77 11.27 10.73
N VAL A 311 1.60 10.33 10.28
CA VAL A 311 1.69 8.98 10.85
C VAL A 311 3.12 8.71 11.27
N LYS A 312 3.31 8.09 12.44
CA LYS A 312 4.59 7.64 12.96
C LYS A 312 4.64 6.12 12.93
N ASN A 313 5.73 5.57 12.39
CA ASN A 313 6.06 4.15 12.45
C ASN A 313 7.45 4.02 13.07
N GLN A 314 7.64 3.10 14.01
CA GLN A 314 8.95 2.83 14.61
C GLN A 314 9.09 1.37 14.98
N GLY A 315 10.32 0.88 15.05
CA GLY A 315 10.57 -0.52 15.34
C GLY A 315 12.03 -0.88 15.40
N PHE A 316 12.28 -2.09 15.89
CA PHE A 316 13.57 -2.76 15.87
C PHE A 316 13.59 -3.80 14.75
N GLU A 317 14.73 -3.90 14.07
CA GLU A 317 15.04 -4.96 13.14
C GLU A 317 16.30 -5.69 13.61
N PHE A 318 16.28 -7.00 13.47
CA PHE A 318 17.40 -7.85 13.83
C PHE A 318 17.52 -8.94 12.77
N SER A 319 18.74 -9.19 12.35
CA SER A 319 19.07 -10.35 11.54
C SER A 319 20.37 -10.97 12.03
N ALA A 320 20.41 -12.30 12.00
CA ALA A 320 21.60 -13.07 12.27
C ALA A 320 21.71 -14.20 11.26
N SER A 321 22.92 -14.49 10.82
CA SER A 321 23.20 -15.66 10.00
C SER A 321 24.46 -16.35 10.45
N TYR A 322 24.48 -17.66 10.32
CA TYR A 322 25.62 -18.51 10.58
C TYR A 322 25.96 -19.32 9.33
N ASN A 323 27.22 -19.28 8.90
CA ASN A 323 27.77 -20.05 7.81
C ASN A 323 28.81 -21.02 8.38
N GLY A 324 28.66 -22.31 8.09
CA GLY A 324 29.57 -23.32 8.58
C GLY A 324 29.78 -24.44 7.57
N ASN A 325 30.87 -25.18 7.79
CA ASN A 325 31.17 -26.38 7.03
C ASN A 325 31.76 -27.45 7.95
N ILE A 326 31.43 -28.72 7.68
CA ILE A 326 32.00 -29.90 8.34
C ILE A 326 32.35 -30.91 7.24
N GLY A 327 33.63 -31.03 6.89
CA GLY A 327 34.06 -31.81 5.74
C GLY A 327 33.43 -31.28 4.44
N GLU A 328 32.67 -32.12 3.76
CA GLU A 328 31.96 -31.79 2.51
C GLU A 328 30.53 -31.26 2.75
N LEU A 329 30.07 -31.23 4.00
CA LEU A 329 28.78 -30.65 4.38
C LEU A 329 28.96 -29.14 4.56
N ASN A 330 28.27 -28.35 3.77
CA ASN A 330 28.16 -26.90 3.96
C ASN A 330 26.75 -26.59 4.46
N TYR A 331 26.63 -25.64 5.36
CA TYR A 331 25.33 -25.22 5.87
C TYR A 331 25.31 -23.73 6.18
N LYS A 332 24.16 -23.14 5.95
CA LYS A 332 23.86 -21.75 6.27
C LYS A 332 22.52 -21.70 6.97
N VAL A 333 22.48 -21.06 8.13
CA VAL A 333 21.24 -20.83 8.88
C VAL A 333 21.11 -19.33 9.10
N GLY A 334 19.92 -18.79 8.84
CA GLY A 334 19.63 -17.37 8.98
C GLY A 334 18.31 -17.16 9.67
N GLY A 335 18.22 -16.11 10.46
CA GLY A 335 16.99 -15.67 11.10
C GLY A 335 16.91 -14.15 11.04
N ASN A 336 15.70 -13.63 10.93
CA ASN A 336 15.41 -12.22 11.08
C ASN A 336 14.09 -12.01 11.81
N PHE A 337 13.97 -10.88 12.49
CA PHE A 337 12.69 -10.37 12.94
C PHE A 337 12.66 -8.85 12.87
N SER A 338 11.46 -8.30 12.70
CA SER A 338 11.19 -6.87 12.69
C SER A 338 9.94 -6.60 13.52
N THR A 339 9.97 -5.56 14.34
CA THR A 339 8.81 -5.09 15.09
C THR A 339 8.23 -3.84 14.44
N LEU A 340 6.93 -3.62 14.59
CA LEU A 340 6.29 -2.39 14.13
C LEU A 340 5.34 -1.84 15.19
N ASN A 341 5.54 -0.59 15.56
CA ASN A 341 4.57 0.23 16.27
C ASN A 341 4.17 1.41 15.38
N SER A 342 2.89 1.48 15.03
CA SER A 342 2.30 2.50 14.17
C SER A 342 1.33 3.37 14.97
N GLU A 343 1.37 4.68 14.75
CA GLU A 343 0.52 5.65 15.44
C GLU A 343 0.15 6.81 14.51
N VAL A 344 -1.14 7.10 14.41
CA VAL A 344 -1.64 8.32 13.77
C VAL A 344 -1.43 9.49 14.73
N GLN A 345 -0.64 10.48 14.34
CA GLN A 345 -0.38 11.67 15.15
C GLN A 345 -1.33 12.82 14.81
N ASP A 346 -1.81 12.88 13.57
CA ASP A 346 -2.66 13.95 13.08
C ASP A 346 -3.53 13.47 11.91
N LEU A 347 -4.76 13.98 11.85
CA LEU A 347 -5.77 13.74 10.81
C LEU A 347 -6.40 15.05 10.30
N GLY A 348 -5.73 16.18 10.54
CA GLY A 348 -6.22 17.50 10.17
C GLY A 348 -7.52 17.82 10.90
N SER A 349 -8.58 18.15 10.16
CA SER A 349 -9.89 18.49 10.74
C SER A 349 -10.73 17.28 11.18
N ARG A 350 -10.25 16.04 10.97
CA ARG A 350 -10.99 14.82 11.33
C ARG A 350 -10.56 14.29 12.69
N THR A 351 -11.54 13.89 13.51
CA THR A 351 -11.29 13.09 14.71
C THR A 351 -11.29 11.59 14.39
N LEU A 352 -12.06 11.19 13.38
CA LEU A 352 -12.23 9.81 12.95
C LEU A 352 -12.23 9.74 11.42
N TYR A 353 -11.37 8.91 10.87
CA TYR A 353 -11.22 8.70 9.42
C TYR A 353 -11.80 7.32 9.04
N PRO A 354 -12.92 7.24 8.30
CA PRO A 354 -13.44 5.98 7.79
C PRO A 354 -12.61 5.48 6.62
N ASN A 355 -12.16 4.23 6.67
CA ASN A 355 -11.46 3.60 5.55
C ASN A 355 -12.46 2.91 4.61
N ASP A 356 -12.15 2.84 3.31
CA ASP A 356 -13.08 2.36 2.26
C ASP A 356 -13.21 0.82 2.19
N ILE A 357 -12.73 0.11 3.22
CA ILE A 357 -12.87 -1.35 3.29
C ILE A 357 -14.23 -1.67 3.89
N LYS A 358 -15.14 -2.17 3.06
CA LYS A 358 -16.51 -2.51 3.45
C LYS A 358 -16.78 -4.00 3.32
N VAL A 359 -17.61 -4.53 4.22
CA VAL A 359 -18.14 -5.89 4.17
C VAL A 359 -19.57 -5.83 3.65
N ARG A 360 -19.80 -6.52 2.52
CA ARG A 360 -21.06 -6.49 1.75
C ARG A 360 -21.54 -5.07 1.39
N GLY A 361 -20.63 -4.08 1.35
CA GLY A 361 -20.95 -2.68 1.06
C GLY A 361 -21.67 -1.93 2.18
N VAL A 362 -21.97 -2.58 3.31
CA VAL A 362 -22.76 -2.01 4.41
C VAL A 362 -21.92 -1.78 5.65
N LEU A 363 -21.16 -2.79 6.09
CA LEU A 363 -20.38 -2.71 7.32
C LEU A 363 -18.99 -2.14 7.03
N SER A 364 -18.63 -1.05 7.70
CA SER A 364 -17.28 -0.47 7.69
C SER A 364 -16.60 -0.72 9.04
N PRO A 365 -15.76 -1.76 9.17
CA PRO A 365 -15.14 -2.11 10.45
C PRO A 365 -13.85 -1.35 10.74
N ILE A 366 -13.29 -0.61 9.78
CA ILE A 366 -11.92 -0.06 9.85
C ILE A 366 -11.93 1.47 9.83
N TYR A 367 -11.28 2.07 10.82
CA TYR A 367 -11.13 3.51 10.99
C TYR A 367 -9.71 3.86 11.45
N SER A 368 -9.27 5.07 11.13
CA SER A 368 -8.04 5.65 11.65
C SER A 368 -8.39 6.83 12.58
N SER A 369 -7.69 6.95 13.71
CA SER A 369 -7.88 8.04 14.68
C SER A 369 -6.57 8.35 15.39
N VAL A 370 -6.42 9.58 15.87
CA VAL A 370 -5.21 10.04 16.58
C VAL A 370 -4.95 9.16 17.81
N GLY A 371 -3.69 8.76 18.00
CA GLY A 371 -3.25 7.88 19.08
C GLY A 371 -3.53 6.39 18.83
N GLN A 372 -4.14 6.03 17.70
CA GLN A 372 -4.33 4.64 17.28
C GLN A 372 -3.43 4.32 16.09
N PRO A 373 -3.12 3.04 15.84
CA PRO A 373 -2.51 2.62 14.59
C PRO A 373 -3.38 2.96 13.37
N TRP A 374 -2.73 3.24 12.23
CA TRP A 374 -3.44 3.44 10.97
C TRP A 374 -4.19 2.15 10.57
N TYR A 375 -5.42 2.25 10.05
CA TYR A 375 -6.31 1.09 9.78
C TYR A 375 -6.66 0.23 11.00
N SER A 376 -7.18 0.84 12.07
CA SER A 376 -7.64 0.12 13.27
C SER A 376 -9.10 -0.34 13.15
N TYR A 377 -9.44 -1.45 13.80
CA TYR A 377 -10.81 -1.94 13.89
C TYR A 377 -11.61 -1.15 14.91
N TYR A 378 -12.74 -0.54 14.53
CA TYR A 378 -13.57 0.28 15.40
C TYR A 378 -15.00 -0.30 15.47
N LEU A 379 -15.24 -1.08 16.52
CA LEU A 379 -16.38 -2.01 16.63
C LEU A 379 -17.03 -1.92 18.02
N ILE A 380 -18.28 -2.36 18.15
CA ILE A 380 -18.94 -2.55 19.45
C ILE A 380 -18.46 -3.88 20.05
N LYS A 381 -18.01 -3.87 21.30
CA LYS A 381 -17.52 -5.09 21.98
C LYS A 381 -18.69 -5.96 22.40
N SER A 382 -18.52 -7.27 22.21
CA SER A 382 -19.39 -8.27 22.81
C SER A 382 -18.68 -8.99 23.96
N ASP A 383 -19.47 -9.41 24.94
CA ASP A 383 -19.11 -10.24 26.09
C ASP A 383 -19.71 -11.65 25.93
N GLY A 384 -19.54 -12.22 24.73
CA GLY A 384 -20.07 -13.53 24.38
C GLY A 384 -21.56 -13.53 24.01
N ILE A 385 -22.25 -14.60 24.39
CA ILE A 385 -23.67 -14.83 24.16
C ILE A 385 -24.39 -15.01 25.50
N PHE A 386 -25.62 -14.55 25.58
CA PHE A 386 -26.46 -14.85 26.74
C PHE A 386 -26.74 -16.36 26.78
N GLN A 387 -26.36 -17.03 27.87
CA GLN A 387 -26.64 -18.45 28.02
C GLN A 387 -28.09 -18.68 28.40
N THR A 388 -28.68 -17.82 29.23
CA THR A 388 -30.06 -17.97 29.72
C THR A 388 -30.86 -16.67 29.57
N ASP A 389 -32.18 -16.78 29.56
CA ASP A 389 -33.04 -15.59 29.59
C ASP A 389 -32.89 -14.80 30.90
N ALA A 390 -32.50 -15.46 32.00
CA ALA A 390 -32.17 -14.80 33.25
C ALA A 390 -30.95 -13.88 33.09
N GLU A 391 -29.88 -14.37 32.45
CA GLU A 391 -28.70 -13.56 32.14
C GLU A 391 -29.06 -12.35 31.24
N ALA A 392 -29.91 -12.56 30.24
CA ALA A 392 -30.38 -11.49 29.36
C ALA A 392 -31.27 -10.46 30.09
N ASN A 393 -31.99 -10.87 31.13
CA ASN A 393 -32.83 -10.00 31.96
C ASN A 393 -32.00 -9.21 32.99
N GLU A 394 -30.92 -9.80 33.51
CA GLU A 394 -29.98 -9.19 34.45
C GLU A 394 -29.02 -8.20 33.76
N HIS A 395 -28.96 -8.17 32.44
CA HIS A 395 -28.20 -7.20 31.67
C HIS A 395 -28.89 -5.81 31.65
N VAL A 396 -28.75 -5.11 32.78
CA VAL A 396 -29.38 -3.82 33.06
C VAL A 396 -28.36 -2.71 33.28
N ASP A 397 -28.77 -1.47 33.06
CA ASP A 397 -28.02 -0.26 33.39
C ASP A 397 -28.04 0.03 34.90
N LYS A 398 -27.42 1.14 35.32
CA LYS A 398 -27.36 1.57 36.73
C LYS A 398 -28.73 1.86 37.35
N THR A 399 -29.77 2.05 36.54
CA THR A 399 -31.14 2.30 36.98
C THR A 399 -32.00 1.04 37.03
N GLY A 400 -31.43 -0.12 36.64
CA GLY A 400 -32.15 -1.39 36.57
C GLY A 400 -32.94 -1.58 35.27
N LYS A 401 -32.77 -0.71 34.27
CA LYS A 401 -33.42 -0.85 32.96
C LYS A 401 -32.56 -1.72 32.03
N ARG A 402 -33.19 -2.63 31.28
CA ARG A 402 -32.49 -3.53 30.35
C ARG A 402 -31.77 -2.75 29.24
N ILE A 403 -30.48 -3.03 29.07
CA ILE A 403 -29.60 -2.43 28.04
C ILE A 403 -29.96 -2.99 26.64
N GLN A 404 -30.21 -4.29 26.56
CA GLN A 404 -30.70 -4.98 25.36
C GLN A 404 -32.12 -5.55 25.61
N PRO A 405 -33.18 -4.74 25.49
CA PRO A 405 -34.54 -5.14 25.92
C PRO A 405 -35.13 -6.32 25.14
N ASN A 406 -34.65 -6.55 23.91
CA ASN A 406 -35.11 -7.65 23.06
C ASN A 406 -34.21 -8.90 23.14
N ALA A 407 -33.10 -8.84 23.88
CA ALA A 407 -32.17 -9.97 23.96
C ALA A 407 -32.79 -11.15 24.69
N LYS A 408 -32.49 -12.34 24.19
CA LYS A 408 -32.84 -13.65 24.74
C LYS A 408 -31.60 -14.54 24.81
N ALA A 409 -31.74 -15.70 25.44
CA ALA A 409 -30.73 -16.74 25.38
C ALA A 409 -30.33 -17.05 23.92
N GLY A 410 -29.02 -17.08 23.64
CA GLY A 410 -28.42 -17.25 22.32
C GLY A 410 -28.05 -15.95 21.59
N ASP A 411 -28.57 -14.79 22.01
CA ASP A 411 -28.19 -13.51 21.42
C ASP A 411 -26.81 -13.05 21.89
N LEU A 412 -26.16 -12.21 21.07
CA LEU A 412 -24.90 -11.55 21.46
C LEU A 412 -25.15 -10.59 22.62
N LYS A 413 -24.29 -10.69 23.64
CA LYS A 413 -24.22 -9.74 24.76
C LYS A 413 -23.26 -8.63 24.40
N PHE A 414 -23.74 -7.41 24.22
CA PHE A 414 -22.92 -6.24 23.93
C PHE A 414 -22.53 -5.51 25.22
N ILE A 415 -21.39 -4.84 25.19
CA ILE A 415 -20.92 -4.02 26.32
C ILE A 415 -21.38 -2.58 26.09
N ASP A 416 -22.21 -2.07 27.00
CA ASP A 416 -22.49 -0.63 27.14
C ASP A 416 -21.24 0.05 27.71
N LYS A 417 -20.52 0.76 26.85
CA LYS A 417 -19.22 1.33 27.18
C LYS A 417 -19.36 2.68 27.86
N ASN A 418 -20.32 3.50 27.44
CA ASN A 418 -20.52 4.84 27.98
C ASN A 418 -21.45 4.86 29.21
N GLY A 419 -22.14 3.75 29.49
CA GLY A 419 -23.02 3.56 30.63
C GLY A 419 -24.35 4.29 30.50
N ASP A 420 -24.79 4.60 29.27
CA ASP A 420 -26.05 5.32 28.98
C ASP A 420 -27.28 4.40 28.86
N GLY A 421 -27.06 3.08 28.94
CA GLY A 421 -28.11 2.07 28.86
C GLY A 421 -28.57 1.75 27.42
N ILE A 422 -27.87 2.22 26.38
CA ILE A 422 -28.26 2.07 24.97
C ILE A 422 -27.06 1.64 24.12
N ILE A 423 -27.10 0.42 23.57
CA ILE A 423 -26.07 -0.04 22.61
C ILE A 423 -26.20 0.69 21.27
N ASN A 424 -25.22 1.56 20.94
CA ASN A 424 -25.16 2.32 19.70
C ASN A 424 -23.71 2.62 19.26
N ASP A 425 -23.53 3.51 18.26
CA ASP A 425 -22.21 3.84 17.72
C ASP A 425 -21.25 4.51 18.73
N ASN A 426 -21.78 5.08 19.83
CA ASN A 426 -20.99 5.63 20.92
C ASN A 426 -20.31 4.55 21.77
N ASP A 427 -20.74 3.28 21.67
CA ASP A 427 -20.13 2.16 22.38
C ASP A 427 -18.93 1.54 21.66
N ARG A 428 -18.63 2.03 20.46
CA ARG A 428 -17.52 1.51 19.67
C ARG A 428 -16.18 1.78 20.36
N GLU A 429 -15.27 0.85 20.17
CA GLU A 429 -13.89 0.92 20.64
C GLU A 429 -12.91 0.38 19.62
N PHE A 430 -11.65 0.84 19.73
CA PHE A 430 -10.57 0.35 18.89
C PHE A 430 -10.12 -1.03 19.38
N MET A 431 -10.28 -2.04 18.54
CA MET A 431 -9.99 -3.44 18.86
C MET A 431 -8.69 -3.92 18.24
N GLY A 432 -7.69 -3.04 18.09
CA GLY A 432 -6.42 -3.32 17.41
C GLY A 432 -6.51 -3.19 15.89
N ASN A 433 -5.56 -3.75 15.16
CA ASN A 433 -5.43 -3.54 13.71
C ASN A 433 -4.82 -4.78 13.01
N ALA A 434 -4.76 -4.73 11.67
CA ALA A 434 -4.21 -5.81 10.84
C ALA A 434 -2.69 -5.80 10.68
N MET A 435 -2.02 -4.70 11.05
CA MET A 435 -0.57 -4.60 11.00
C MET A 435 0.04 -5.46 12.13
N PRO A 436 0.94 -6.40 11.80
CA PRO A 436 1.54 -7.26 12.81
C PRO A 436 2.51 -6.46 13.71
N ASN A 437 2.53 -6.79 14.99
CA ASN A 437 3.50 -6.24 15.93
C ASN A 437 4.91 -6.78 15.65
N VAL A 438 4.99 -8.02 15.15
CA VAL A 438 6.25 -8.71 14.83
C VAL A 438 6.10 -9.48 13.52
N THR A 439 7.08 -9.34 12.63
CA THR A 439 7.28 -10.19 11.46
C THR A 439 8.62 -10.90 11.63
N PHE A 440 8.71 -12.18 11.28
CA PHE A 440 9.94 -12.96 11.42
C PHE A 440 10.11 -13.96 10.29
N GLY A 441 11.37 -14.27 10.01
CA GLY A 441 11.77 -15.24 9.00
C GLY A 441 12.93 -16.09 9.49
N PHE A 442 12.96 -17.34 9.04
CA PHE A 442 14.05 -18.27 9.28
C PHE A 442 14.34 -19.02 7.99
N ASN A 443 15.60 -19.11 7.61
CA ASN A 443 16.03 -19.87 6.45
C ASN A 443 17.17 -20.82 6.84
N ALA A 444 17.16 -22.00 6.25
CA ALA A 444 18.30 -22.92 6.33
C ALA A 444 18.61 -23.46 4.94
N TYR A 445 19.90 -23.58 4.66
CA TYR A 445 20.46 -24.16 3.46
C TYR A 445 21.52 -25.18 3.87
N ILE A 446 21.50 -26.33 3.25
CA ILE A 446 22.46 -27.41 3.48
C ILE A 446 22.88 -27.93 2.10
N SER A 447 24.17 -28.12 1.88
CA SER A 447 24.68 -28.84 0.71
C SER A 447 25.69 -29.91 1.10
N TYR A 448 25.61 -31.07 0.44
CA TYR A 448 26.49 -32.21 0.67
C TYR A 448 26.67 -32.98 -0.62
N ARG A 449 27.92 -33.09 -1.11
CA ARG A 449 28.30 -33.89 -2.29
C ARG A 449 27.45 -33.65 -3.54
N GLY A 450 27.12 -32.39 -3.82
CA GLY A 450 26.33 -32.01 -5.00
C GLY A 450 24.81 -32.10 -4.83
N LEU A 451 24.31 -32.51 -3.66
CA LEU A 451 22.91 -32.32 -3.28
C LEU A 451 22.77 -31.06 -2.45
N ASP A 452 21.74 -30.26 -2.73
CA ASP A 452 21.36 -29.11 -1.92
C ASP A 452 19.92 -29.24 -1.41
N PHE A 453 19.68 -28.69 -0.22
CA PHE A 453 18.38 -28.58 0.41
C PHE A 453 18.25 -27.18 0.98
N SER A 454 17.11 -26.54 0.73
CA SER A 454 16.79 -25.24 1.28
C SER A 454 15.38 -25.21 1.86
N VAL A 455 15.23 -24.51 2.97
CA VAL A 455 13.94 -24.27 3.60
C VAL A 455 13.84 -22.81 4.04
N LEU A 456 12.64 -22.25 3.88
CA LEU A 456 12.29 -20.90 4.31
C LEU A 456 10.99 -20.98 5.11
N PHE A 457 11.02 -20.43 6.32
CA PHE A 457 9.86 -20.19 7.16
C PHE A 457 9.69 -18.68 7.32
N GLN A 458 8.44 -18.23 7.26
CA GLN A 458 8.06 -16.85 7.51
C GLN A 458 6.78 -16.82 8.33
N GLY A 459 6.67 -15.82 9.20
CA GLY A 459 5.52 -15.68 10.09
C GLY A 459 5.31 -14.26 10.56
N ILE A 460 4.10 -14.02 11.06
CA ILE A 460 3.71 -12.77 11.71
C ILE A 460 3.06 -13.09 13.05
N SER A 461 3.13 -12.14 13.99
CA SER A 461 2.48 -12.23 15.29
C SER A 461 1.87 -10.89 15.69
N GLY A 462 0.77 -10.94 16.45
CA GLY A 462 0.06 -9.76 16.96
C GLY A 462 -0.92 -9.10 16.00
N ALA A 463 -0.99 -9.54 14.74
CA ALA A 463 -2.01 -9.07 13.80
C ALA A 463 -3.41 -9.55 14.21
N LYS A 464 -4.40 -8.68 14.11
CA LYS A 464 -5.82 -9.05 14.26
C LYS A 464 -6.51 -9.04 12.90
N ILE A 465 -7.56 -9.84 12.78
CA ILE A 465 -8.32 -9.96 11.53
C ILE A 465 -9.79 -9.78 11.83
N PHE A 466 -10.43 -8.87 11.08
CA PHE A 466 -11.88 -8.85 11.00
C PHE A 466 -12.35 -10.01 10.11
N ASN A 467 -13.00 -11.02 10.70
CA ASN A 467 -13.47 -12.18 9.95
C ASN A 467 -14.82 -11.91 9.26
N ALA A 468 -14.76 -11.29 8.09
CA ALA A 468 -15.94 -10.99 7.26
C ALA A 468 -16.70 -12.25 6.82
N PHE A 469 -16.01 -13.38 6.64
CA PHE A 469 -16.64 -14.66 6.32
C PHE A 469 -17.53 -15.12 7.48
N LYS A 470 -17.01 -15.12 8.71
CA LYS A 470 -17.78 -15.45 9.92
C LYS A 470 -18.98 -14.51 10.07
N SER A 471 -18.76 -13.21 9.88
CA SER A 471 -19.81 -12.18 9.97
C SER A 471 -20.96 -12.35 8.96
N THR A 472 -20.74 -13.04 7.84
CA THR A 472 -21.73 -13.14 6.76
C THR A 472 -22.28 -14.55 6.53
N THR A 473 -21.69 -15.56 7.18
CA THR A 473 -22.07 -16.97 7.00
C THR A 473 -22.51 -17.66 8.29
N LEU A 474 -22.36 -17.01 9.45
CA LEU A 474 -22.86 -17.49 10.74
C LEU A 474 -24.01 -16.62 11.28
N THR A 475 -24.60 -15.76 10.45
CA THR A 475 -25.77 -14.95 10.82
C THR A 475 -27.00 -15.46 10.10
N ALA A 476 -28.03 -15.88 10.84
CA ALA A 476 -29.26 -16.41 10.24
C ALA A 476 -30.15 -15.31 9.61
N SER A 477 -29.73 -14.05 9.66
CA SER A 477 -30.50 -12.89 9.20
C SER A 477 -30.47 -12.70 7.67
N GLU A 478 -29.48 -13.24 6.97
CA GLU A 478 -29.37 -13.12 5.51
C GLU A 478 -29.92 -14.38 4.83
N GLN A 479 -31.15 -14.30 4.31
CA GLN A 479 -31.81 -15.42 3.64
C GLN A 479 -31.39 -15.52 2.15
N GLY A 480 -31.25 -16.75 1.65
CA GLY A 480 -31.06 -17.03 0.21
C GLY A 480 -29.61 -17.29 -0.24
N TYR A 481 -28.63 -17.22 0.66
CA TYR A 481 -27.23 -17.59 0.39
C TYR A 481 -26.85 -18.91 1.08
N ASN A 482 -25.86 -19.61 0.52
CA ASN A 482 -25.27 -20.74 1.20
C ASN A 482 -24.48 -20.26 2.44
N MET A 483 -24.51 -21.06 3.51
CA MET A 483 -23.94 -20.71 4.82
C MET A 483 -22.73 -21.57 5.14
N SER A 484 -21.91 -21.15 6.12
CA SER A 484 -20.84 -22.03 6.62
C SER A 484 -21.47 -23.22 7.33
N LYS A 485 -20.88 -24.41 7.16
CA LYS A 485 -21.29 -25.61 7.91
C LYS A 485 -21.23 -25.40 9.41
N ASP A 486 -20.35 -24.51 9.90
CA ASP A 486 -20.20 -24.23 11.33
C ASP A 486 -21.48 -23.67 11.97
N ILE A 487 -22.42 -23.13 11.19
CA ILE A 487 -23.72 -22.67 11.72
C ILE A 487 -24.55 -23.82 12.30
N LEU A 488 -24.29 -25.07 11.91
CA LEU A 488 -24.90 -26.26 12.52
C LEU A 488 -24.46 -26.46 13.99
N GLY A 489 -23.35 -25.85 14.37
CA GLY A 489 -22.83 -25.75 15.73
C GLY A 489 -23.35 -24.54 16.52
N ALA A 490 -24.31 -23.76 15.99
CA ALA A 490 -24.87 -22.62 16.70
C ALA A 490 -25.50 -23.01 18.05
N TRP A 491 -25.56 -22.03 18.96
CA TRP A 491 -26.16 -22.19 20.27
C TRP A 491 -27.61 -22.70 20.15
N SER A 492 -27.95 -23.67 20.99
CA SER A 492 -29.34 -24.13 21.15
C SER A 492 -29.59 -24.51 22.61
N SER A 493 -30.84 -24.36 23.04
CA SER A 493 -31.28 -24.73 24.39
C SER A 493 -31.06 -26.22 24.72
N SER A 494 -30.81 -27.06 23.72
CA SER A 494 -30.55 -28.50 23.85
C SER A 494 -29.07 -28.88 23.96
N LYS A 495 -28.12 -27.96 23.73
CA LYS A 495 -26.67 -28.25 23.62
C LYS A 495 -25.84 -27.74 24.81
N TYR A 496 -26.39 -27.71 26.02
CA TYR A 496 -25.71 -27.23 27.24
C TYR A 496 -24.46 -28.02 27.69
N TRP A 497 -24.02 -29.03 26.95
CA TRP A 497 -22.90 -29.86 27.33
C TRP A 497 -22.08 -30.20 26.09
N LEU A 498 -20.89 -29.57 25.98
CA LEU A 498 -19.60 -30.17 25.59
C LEU A 498 -18.64 -29.09 25.07
N PHE A 499 -17.78 -28.64 26.01
CA PHE A 499 -16.46 -28.01 25.92
C PHE A 499 -16.23 -26.74 25.09
#